data_AF-Q8XXS4-F1
#
_entry.id   AF-Q8XXS4-F1
#
_cell.length_a   1.000
_cell.length_b   1.000
_cell.length_c   1.000
_cell.angle_alpha   90.00
_cell.angle_beta   90.00
_cell.angle_gamma   90.00
#
_symmetry.space_group_name_H-M   'P 1'
#
loop_
_entity.id
_entity.type
_entity.pdbx_description
1 polymer ?
#
loop_
_entity_poly.entity_id
_entity_poly.type
_entity_poly.pdbx_seq_one_letter_code
_entity_poly.pdbx_strand_id
1 'polypeptide(L)'
;MAQPPFSLDIPARMPLLSRWGWSVLAAAALLVCVGVPVCALAVPAGHPLHLSAYALTLVGKIMCYALAALALDLVWGYCGILSLGHGLFFALGGYAMGMYLMRAIGRDGVYQSDLPDFMVFLDWKELPWFWHGTGHFAWAALLVVLVPGVLAWLFGFFAFRSRVKGVYLSIITQAMTYAAMLLFFRNETGFGGNNGFTDFKRILGYPIAAVSTRTVLFVATFIALVLAFIACRAIVTSKFGRVVTAIRDAEARVMFSGYSPLGYKLFVWTFSAVLCGIAGALYVPQVGIINPSEMSPGNSIEMAVWVAVGGRGTLVGPIVGAFLVNGAKTVLTAWVPEYWLFVLGAVFVLVTLFLPNGVLGLLRGRSGRRVRPAADGRADAGAGEPVVTPPAGDRA
;
A
#
# COMPACT_ATOMS: atom_id res chain seq x y z
N MET A 1 33.36 39.90 -26.81
CA MET A 1 33.17 38.61 -26.11
C MET A 1 31.67 38.34 -26.03
N ALA A 2 31.15 37.40 -26.81
CA ALA A 2 29.76 36.99 -26.72
C ALA A 2 29.57 36.14 -25.45
N GLN A 3 28.67 36.57 -24.56
CA GLN A 3 28.26 35.75 -23.41
C GLN A 3 27.68 34.42 -23.94
N PRO A 4 28.08 33.26 -23.40
CA PRO A 4 27.49 32.00 -23.82
C PRO A 4 25.97 32.05 -23.59
N PRO A 5 25.17 31.50 -24.52
CA PRO A 5 23.73 31.49 -24.37
C PRO A 5 23.36 30.76 -23.08
N PHE A 6 22.46 31.35 -22.29
CA PHE A 6 21.93 30.76 -21.07
C PHE A 6 21.33 29.38 -21.38
N SER A 7 22.04 28.32 -20.98
CA SER A 7 21.52 26.95 -21.05
C SER A 7 21.04 26.52 -19.67
N LEU A 8 19.73 26.33 -19.54
CA LEU A 8 19.15 25.78 -18.33
C LEU A 8 19.38 24.26 -18.36
N ASP A 9 20.35 23.76 -17.60
CA ASP A 9 20.65 22.33 -17.50
C ASP A 9 19.45 21.60 -16.89
N ILE A 10 18.60 21.02 -17.74
CA ILE A 10 17.47 20.21 -17.30
C ILE A 10 18.02 18.83 -16.93
N PRO A 11 17.83 18.37 -15.68
CA PRO A 11 18.29 17.04 -15.28
C PRO A 11 17.73 15.97 -16.22
N ALA A 12 18.61 15.15 -16.79
CA ALA A 12 18.22 14.04 -17.64
C ALA A 12 17.21 13.14 -16.93
N ARG A 13 16.25 12.58 -17.67
CA ARG A 13 15.30 11.63 -17.08
C ARG A 13 16.08 10.43 -16.54
N MET A 14 15.96 10.19 -15.24
CA MET A 14 16.55 8.98 -14.65
C MET A 14 15.87 7.75 -15.27
N PRO A 15 16.63 6.73 -15.68
CA PRO A 15 16.03 5.48 -16.13
C PRO A 15 15.22 4.85 -14.97
N LEU A 16 14.10 4.21 -15.30
CA LEU A 16 13.20 3.57 -14.32
C LEU A 16 13.97 2.63 -13.38
N LEU A 17 14.78 1.76 -13.98
CA LEU A 17 15.68 0.83 -13.31
C LEU A 17 17.03 0.86 -14.02
N SER A 18 18.09 0.56 -13.27
CA SER A 18 19.41 0.30 -13.85
C SER A 18 19.37 -1.01 -14.66
N ARG A 19 20.36 -1.23 -15.53
CA ARG A 19 20.50 -2.51 -16.26
C ARG A 19 20.49 -3.71 -15.31
N TRP A 20 21.23 -3.60 -14.21
CA TRP A 20 21.23 -4.59 -13.13
C TRP A 20 19.86 -4.76 -12.49
N GLY A 21 19.14 -3.66 -12.23
CA GLY A 21 17.77 -3.72 -11.68
C GLY A 21 16.80 -4.47 -12.59
N TRP A 22 16.89 -4.29 -13.90
CA TRP A 22 16.11 -5.07 -14.87
C TRP A 22 16.50 -6.55 -14.87
N SER A 23 17.80 -6.87 -14.82
CA SER A 23 18.27 -8.25 -14.74
C SER A 23 17.79 -8.97 -13.48
N VAL A 24 17.83 -8.31 -12.32
CA VAL A 24 17.32 -8.85 -11.04
C VAL A 24 15.82 -9.08 -11.13
N LEU A 25 15.07 -8.12 -11.68
CA LEU A 25 13.61 -8.26 -11.83
C LEU A 25 13.25 -9.40 -12.80
N ALA A 26 13.96 -9.53 -13.91
CA ALA A 26 13.77 -10.61 -14.87
C ALA A 26 14.10 -11.98 -14.26
N ALA A 27 15.18 -12.08 -13.49
CA ALA A 27 15.54 -13.30 -12.77
C ALA A 27 14.48 -13.67 -11.71
N ALA A 28 13.99 -12.69 -10.94
CA ALA A 28 12.90 -12.90 -9.98
C ALA A 28 11.60 -13.32 -10.68
N ALA A 29 11.26 -12.71 -11.81
CA ALA A 29 10.09 -13.07 -12.61
C ALA A 29 10.21 -14.48 -13.18
N LEU A 30 11.39 -14.89 -13.67
CA LEU A 30 11.61 -16.26 -14.13
C LEU A 30 11.46 -17.26 -12.98
N LEU A 31 12.10 -16.98 -11.84
CA LEU A 31 12.04 -17.83 -10.64
C LEU A 31 10.60 -17.98 -10.12
N VAL A 32 9.83 -16.90 -10.08
CA VAL A 32 8.47 -16.93 -9.53
C VAL A 32 7.45 -17.42 -10.56
N CYS A 33 7.46 -16.91 -11.79
CA CYS A 33 6.45 -17.27 -12.78
C CYS A 33 6.65 -18.66 -13.39
N VAL A 34 7.88 -19.21 -13.35
CA VAL A 34 8.19 -20.55 -13.88
C VAL A 34 8.62 -21.49 -12.75
N GLY A 35 9.57 -21.07 -11.91
CA GLY A 35 10.10 -21.93 -10.84
C GLY A 35 9.03 -22.34 -9.82
N VAL A 36 8.19 -21.42 -9.36
CA VAL A 36 7.14 -21.75 -8.38
C VAL A 36 6.10 -22.74 -8.93
N PRO A 37 5.52 -22.55 -10.14
CA PRO A 37 4.65 -23.55 -10.73
C PRO A 37 5.30 -24.92 -10.90
N VAL A 38 6.56 -24.99 -11.33
CA VAL A 38 7.30 -26.25 -11.45
C VAL A 38 7.43 -26.92 -10.07
N CYS A 39 7.88 -26.18 -9.06
CA CYS A 39 8.04 -26.67 -7.70
C CYS A 39 6.72 -27.06 -7.01
N ALA A 40 5.61 -26.41 -7.36
CA ALA A 40 4.30 -26.69 -6.77
C ALA A 40 3.56 -27.85 -7.47
N LEU A 41 3.69 -27.97 -8.80
CA LEU A 41 2.86 -28.87 -9.61
C LEU A 41 3.60 -30.09 -10.17
N ALA A 42 4.89 -29.97 -10.46
CA ALA A 42 5.67 -31.06 -11.08
C ALA A 42 6.54 -31.82 -10.08
N VAL A 43 6.97 -31.16 -8.99
CA VAL A 43 7.85 -31.75 -7.98
C VAL A 43 7.02 -32.57 -6.97
N PRO A 44 7.35 -33.86 -6.72
CA PRO A 44 6.63 -34.70 -5.76
C PRO A 44 6.72 -34.19 -4.32
N ALA A 45 5.68 -34.43 -3.51
CA ALA A 45 5.53 -33.89 -2.15
C ALA A 45 6.68 -34.23 -1.17
N GLY A 46 7.39 -35.34 -1.38
CA GLY A 46 8.53 -35.75 -0.55
C GLY A 46 9.86 -35.07 -0.91
N HIS A 47 9.91 -34.31 -2.00
CA HIS A 47 11.14 -33.65 -2.45
C HIS A 47 11.34 -32.32 -1.71
N PRO A 48 12.57 -31.95 -1.28
CA PRO A 48 12.83 -30.74 -0.51
C PRO A 48 12.46 -29.43 -1.22
N LEU A 49 12.36 -29.45 -2.55
CA LEU A 49 11.93 -28.29 -3.36
C LEU A 49 10.41 -28.22 -3.57
N HIS A 50 9.62 -29.16 -3.06
CA HIS A 50 8.17 -29.13 -3.21
C HIS A 50 7.57 -27.95 -2.44
N LEU A 51 6.77 -27.12 -3.14
CA LEU A 51 6.05 -26.02 -2.52
C LEU A 51 4.66 -26.48 -2.11
N SER A 52 4.47 -26.63 -0.79
CA SER A 52 3.18 -27.01 -0.23
C SER A 52 2.12 -25.93 -0.46
N ALA A 53 0.85 -26.35 -0.45
CA ALA A 53 -0.26 -25.43 -0.59
C ALA A 53 -0.31 -24.38 0.54
N TYR A 54 0.22 -24.71 1.73
CA TYR A 54 0.39 -23.78 2.85
C TYR A 54 1.47 -22.73 2.56
N ALA A 55 2.61 -23.13 1.99
CA ALA A 55 3.67 -22.19 1.63
C ALA A 55 3.19 -21.19 0.56
N LEU A 56 2.44 -21.67 -0.43
CA LEU A 56 1.84 -20.82 -1.47
C LEU A 56 0.90 -19.78 -0.86
N THR A 57 -0.04 -20.18 0.00
CA THR A 57 -0.99 -19.24 0.60
C THR A 57 -0.33 -18.29 1.60
N LEU A 58 0.63 -18.76 2.40
CA LEU A 58 1.35 -17.93 3.35
C LEU A 58 2.17 -16.86 2.65
N VAL A 59 3.01 -17.24 1.69
CA VAL A 59 3.89 -16.30 0.99
C VAL A 59 3.07 -15.38 0.08
N GLY A 60 2.04 -15.90 -0.60
CA GLY A 60 1.14 -15.07 -1.40
C GLY A 60 0.37 -14.05 -0.56
N LYS A 61 -0.08 -14.41 0.65
CA LYS A 61 -0.64 -13.47 1.64
C LYS A 61 0.35 -12.35 2.00
N ILE A 62 1.60 -12.70 2.30
CA ILE A 62 2.66 -11.73 2.62
C ILE A 62 2.92 -10.80 1.42
N MET A 63 2.80 -11.28 0.19
CA MET A 63 2.94 -10.46 -1.01
C MET A 63 1.79 -9.47 -1.18
N CYS A 64 0.55 -9.83 -0.82
CA CYS A 64 -0.54 -8.87 -0.73
C CYS A 64 -0.24 -7.77 0.31
N TYR A 65 0.30 -8.13 1.47
CA TYR A 65 0.74 -7.15 2.47
C TYR A 65 1.90 -6.28 1.96
N ALA A 66 2.84 -6.84 1.20
CA ALA A 66 3.90 -6.08 0.55
C ALA A 66 3.36 -5.09 -0.48
N LEU A 67 2.32 -5.44 -1.23
CA LEU A 67 1.63 -4.54 -2.14
C LEU A 67 0.93 -3.39 -1.40
N ALA A 68 0.28 -3.68 -0.27
CA ALA A 68 -0.30 -2.65 0.61
C ALA A 68 0.78 -1.74 1.24
N ALA A 69 1.91 -2.31 1.67
CA ALA A 69 3.05 -1.54 2.18
C ALA A 69 3.64 -0.62 1.12
N LEU A 70 3.82 -1.12 -0.12
CA LEU A 70 4.27 -0.32 -1.26
C LEU A 70 3.30 0.84 -1.55
N ALA A 71 2.00 0.58 -1.49
CA ALA A 71 0.97 1.60 -1.66
C ALA A 71 1.10 2.70 -0.59
N LEU A 72 1.23 2.32 0.69
CA LEU A 72 1.41 3.26 1.79
C LEU A 72 2.73 4.05 1.65
N ASP A 73 3.83 3.42 1.23
CA ASP A 73 5.11 4.10 1.01
C ASP A 73 5.05 5.15 -0.08
N LEU A 74 4.25 4.94 -1.12
CA LEU A 74 4.06 5.96 -2.16
C LEU A 74 3.52 7.28 -1.56
N VAL A 75 2.60 7.19 -0.62
CA VAL A 75 1.99 8.35 0.04
C VAL A 75 2.87 8.86 1.18
N TRP A 76 3.27 8.00 2.10
CA TRP A 76 4.02 8.42 3.27
C TRP A 76 5.49 8.71 2.95
N GLY A 77 6.13 7.80 2.22
CA GLY A 77 7.53 7.91 1.84
C GLY A 77 7.80 9.09 0.91
N TYR A 78 6.97 9.32 -0.13
CA TYR A 78 7.24 10.38 -1.12
C TYR A 78 6.40 11.64 -0.96
N CYS A 79 5.14 11.53 -0.52
CA CYS A 79 4.27 12.69 -0.31
C CYS A 79 4.34 13.24 1.13
N GLY A 80 4.94 12.51 2.07
CA GLY A 80 5.05 12.92 3.48
C GLY A 80 3.78 12.74 4.30
N ILE A 81 2.80 12.05 3.75
CA ILE A 81 1.47 11.93 4.35
C ILE A 81 1.40 10.56 5.02
N LEU A 82 1.50 10.52 6.35
CA LEU A 82 1.20 9.30 7.07
C LEU A 82 -0.32 9.13 7.14
N SER A 83 -0.84 8.01 6.64
CA SER A 83 -2.23 7.65 6.84
C SER A 83 -2.37 6.35 7.59
N LEU A 84 -3.34 6.35 8.49
CA LEU A 84 -3.76 5.19 9.24
C LEU A 84 -5.09 4.65 8.71
N GLY A 85 -5.41 4.90 7.43
CA GLY A 85 -6.63 4.44 6.79
C GLY A 85 -6.46 3.50 5.60
N HIS A 86 -5.23 3.09 5.27
CA HIS A 86 -4.98 2.14 4.18
C HIS A 86 -5.62 0.76 4.39
N GLY A 87 -5.83 0.34 5.65
CA GLY A 87 -6.59 -0.85 5.99
C GLY A 87 -8.03 -0.82 5.47
N LEU A 88 -8.69 0.35 5.47
CA LEU A 88 -10.01 0.51 4.87
C LEU A 88 -9.99 0.21 3.36
N PHE A 89 -9.06 0.82 2.63
CA PHE A 89 -8.97 0.62 1.17
C PHE A 89 -8.63 -0.82 0.82
N PHE A 90 -7.75 -1.46 1.60
CA PHE A 90 -7.44 -2.88 1.48
C PHE A 90 -8.70 -3.73 1.63
N ALA A 91 -9.42 -3.57 2.74
CA ALA A 91 -10.61 -4.34 2.97
C ALA A 91 -11.71 -4.06 1.94
N LEU A 92 -11.91 -2.83 1.47
CA LEU A 92 -12.93 -2.52 0.45
C LEU A 92 -12.70 -3.30 -0.85
N GLY A 93 -11.44 -3.42 -1.31
CA GLY A 93 -11.12 -4.26 -2.46
C GLY A 93 -11.29 -5.76 -2.15
N GLY A 94 -10.96 -6.18 -0.93
CA GLY A 94 -11.24 -7.53 -0.45
C GLY A 94 -12.73 -7.87 -0.44
N TYR A 95 -13.57 -6.96 0.05
CA TYR A 95 -15.03 -7.08 0.04
C TYR A 95 -15.57 -7.13 -1.38
N ALA A 96 -15.10 -6.27 -2.30
CA ALA A 96 -15.51 -6.32 -3.70
C ALA A 96 -15.20 -7.68 -4.36
N MET A 97 -14.03 -8.27 -4.12
CA MET A 97 -13.72 -9.62 -4.58
C MET A 97 -14.54 -10.68 -3.84
N GLY A 98 -14.70 -10.55 -2.52
CA GLY A 98 -15.47 -11.46 -1.69
C GLY A 98 -16.95 -11.52 -2.09
N MET A 99 -17.55 -10.41 -2.52
CA MET A 99 -18.90 -10.39 -3.09
C MET A 99 -18.99 -11.28 -4.34
N TYR A 100 -17.99 -11.20 -5.23
CA TYR A 100 -17.92 -12.08 -6.40
C TYR A 100 -17.74 -13.55 -6.00
N LEU A 101 -16.85 -13.85 -5.07
CA LEU A 101 -16.61 -15.22 -4.63
C LEU A 101 -17.85 -15.81 -3.96
N MET A 102 -18.60 -15.02 -3.18
CA MET A 102 -19.89 -15.41 -2.62
C MET A 102 -20.92 -15.73 -3.70
N ARG A 103 -21.01 -14.88 -4.73
CA ARG A 103 -21.92 -15.10 -5.86
C ARG A 103 -21.51 -16.31 -6.71
N ALA A 104 -20.21 -16.60 -6.78
CA ALA A 104 -19.68 -17.71 -7.57
C ALA A 104 -20.00 -19.09 -6.96
N ILE A 105 -20.34 -19.17 -5.67
CA ILE A 105 -20.79 -20.41 -5.03
C ILE A 105 -22.12 -20.88 -5.63
N GLY A 106 -23.06 -19.97 -5.88
CA GLY A 106 -24.41 -20.32 -6.35
C GLY A 106 -25.08 -21.35 -5.45
N ARG A 107 -25.73 -22.34 -6.04
CA ARG A 107 -26.46 -23.40 -5.30
C ARG A 107 -25.58 -24.49 -4.68
N ASP A 108 -24.25 -24.37 -4.79
CA ASP A 108 -23.33 -25.26 -4.10
C ASP A 108 -23.13 -24.87 -2.62
N GLY A 109 -23.81 -23.81 -2.17
CA GLY A 109 -23.88 -23.39 -0.76
C GLY A 109 -24.71 -24.34 0.11
N VAL A 110 -24.59 -24.17 1.42
CA VAL A 110 -25.31 -24.98 2.43
C VAL A 110 -26.82 -24.90 2.24
N TYR A 111 -27.33 -23.71 1.89
CA TYR A 111 -28.78 -23.47 1.74
C TYR A 111 -29.28 -23.68 0.30
N GLN A 112 -28.39 -24.02 -0.65
CA GLN A 112 -28.72 -24.26 -2.06
C GLN A 112 -29.56 -23.15 -2.73
N SER A 113 -29.37 -21.91 -2.26
CA SER A 113 -30.10 -20.73 -2.71
C SER A 113 -29.31 -19.93 -3.76
N ASP A 114 -30.00 -19.08 -4.50
CA ASP A 114 -29.38 -18.10 -5.40
C ASP A 114 -28.82 -16.88 -4.64
N LEU A 115 -29.20 -16.72 -3.36
CA LEU A 115 -28.59 -15.79 -2.41
C LEU A 115 -27.36 -16.42 -1.74
N PRO A 116 -26.31 -15.63 -1.43
CA PRO A 116 -25.20 -16.10 -0.60
C PRO A 116 -25.68 -16.69 0.73
N ASP A 117 -25.03 -17.76 1.19
CA ASP A 117 -25.45 -18.51 2.39
C ASP A 117 -25.62 -17.61 3.63
N PHE A 118 -24.72 -16.65 3.84
CA PHE A 118 -24.82 -15.73 4.97
C PHE A 118 -26.06 -14.82 4.90
N MET A 119 -26.53 -14.47 3.69
CA MET A 119 -27.74 -13.68 3.51
C MET A 119 -28.98 -14.50 3.85
N VAL A 120 -29.01 -15.78 3.48
CA VAL A 120 -30.09 -16.70 3.85
C VAL A 120 -30.14 -16.88 5.36
N PHE A 121 -28.99 -17.10 6.00
CA PHE A 121 -28.89 -17.20 7.46
C PHE A 121 -29.34 -15.92 8.18
N LEU A 122 -29.10 -14.74 7.60
CA LEU A 122 -29.54 -13.45 8.13
C LEU A 122 -30.96 -13.03 7.69
N ASP A 123 -31.74 -13.96 7.15
CA ASP A 123 -33.14 -13.78 6.70
C ASP A 123 -33.36 -12.73 5.60
N TRP A 124 -32.37 -12.49 4.73
CA TRP A 124 -32.56 -11.65 3.56
C TRP A 124 -33.44 -12.35 2.52
N LYS A 125 -34.40 -11.61 1.95
CA LYS A 125 -35.33 -12.13 0.93
C LYS A 125 -34.84 -11.86 -0.50
N GLU A 126 -34.11 -10.77 -0.70
CA GLU A 126 -33.64 -10.32 -2.00
C GLU A 126 -32.22 -9.79 -1.91
N LEU A 127 -31.53 -9.80 -3.06
CA LEU A 127 -30.18 -9.31 -3.18
C LEU A 127 -30.19 -7.76 -3.12
N PRO A 128 -29.41 -7.10 -2.25
CA PRO A 128 -29.35 -5.65 -2.21
C PRO A 128 -28.84 -5.06 -3.53
N TRP A 129 -29.25 -3.82 -3.83
CA TRP A 129 -28.93 -3.21 -5.12
C TRP A 129 -27.42 -3.13 -5.42
N PHE A 130 -26.60 -2.87 -4.40
CA PHE A 130 -25.14 -2.75 -4.53
C PHE A 130 -24.42 -4.09 -4.75
N TRP A 131 -25.13 -5.22 -4.61
CA TRP A 131 -24.63 -6.54 -4.98
C TRP A 131 -24.91 -6.90 -6.45
N HIS A 132 -25.76 -6.15 -7.17
CA HIS A 132 -26.00 -6.44 -8.57
C HIS A 132 -24.72 -6.34 -9.40
N GLY A 133 -24.61 -7.22 -10.40
CA GLY A 133 -23.43 -7.33 -11.27
C GLY A 133 -22.27 -8.10 -10.65
N THR A 134 -22.22 -8.32 -9.34
CA THR A 134 -21.08 -9.02 -8.68
C THR A 134 -21.00 -10.51 -9.02
N GLY A 135 -21.96 -11.07 -9.76
CA GLY A 135 -21.80 -12.39 -10.38
C GLY A 135 -20.80 -12.41 -11.56
N HIS A 136 -20.47 -11.26 -12.14
CA HIS A 136 -19.50 -11.14 -13.22
C HIS A 136 -18.15 -10.65 -12.69
N PHE A 137 -17.09 -11.42 -12.98
CA PHE A 137 -15.74 -11.10 -12.51
C PHE A 137 -15.26 -9.71 -12.96
N ALA A 138 -15.53 -9.32 -14.21
CA ALA A 138 -15.12 -8.01 -14.73
C ALA A 138 -15.75 -6.84 -13.95
N TRP A 139 -17.00 -6.99 -13.52
CA TRP A 139 -17.67 -5.99 -12.69
C TRP A 139 -17.06 -5.92 -11.30
N ALA A 140 -16.77 -7.07 -10.68
CA ALA A 140 -16.09 -7.11 -9.40
C ALA A 140 -14.68 -6.50 -9.48
N ALA A 141 -13.92 -6.79 -10.54
CA ALA A 141 -12.62 -6.16 -10.79
C ALA A 141 -12.71 -4.65 -10.97
N LEU A 142 -13.80 -4.15 -11.59
CA LEU A 142 -14.07 -2.72 -11.67
C LEU A 142 -14.34 -2.13 -10.28
N LEU A 143 -15.15 -2.79 -9.44
CA LEU A 143 -15.43 -2.35 -8.06
C LEU A 143 -14.17 -2.34 -7.18
N VAL A 144 -13.27 -3.31 -7.34
CA VAL A 144 -11.96 -3.37 -6.66
C VAL A 144 -11.15 -2.09 -6.87
N VAL A 145 -11.29 -1.45 -8.03
CA VAL A 145 -10.61 -0.18 -8.35
C VAL A 145 -11.47 1.02 -7.97
N LEU A 146 -12.74 1.03 -8.41
CA LEU A 146 -13.61 2.20 -8.29
C LEU A 146 -14.01 2.49 -6.84
N VAL A 147 -14.34 1.49 -6.03
CA VAL A 147 -14.82 1.71 -4.66
C VAL A 147 -13.76 2.38 -3.78
N PRO A 148 -12.54 1.80 -3.61
CA PRO A 148 -11.49 2.47 -2.85
C PRO A 148 -11.02 3.76 -3.54
N GLY A 149 -10.96 3.79 -4.88
CA GLY A 149 -10.53 4.96 -5.64
C GLY A 149 -11.44 6.18 -5.46
N VAL A 150 -12.76 6.00 -5.61
CA VAL A 150 -13.76 7.06 -5.44
C VAL A 150 -13.81 7.51 -3.99
N LEU A 151 -13.82 6.59 -3.02
CA LEU A 151 -13.81 6.96 -1.61
C LEU A 151 -12.55 7.76 -1.26
N ALA A 152 -11.38 7.30 -1.70
CA ALA A 152 -10.12 8.00 -1.49
C ALA A 152 -10.10 9.37 -2.19
N TRP A 153 -10.62 9.47 -3.41
CA TRP A 153 -10.71 10.73 -4.13
C TRP A 153 -11.61 11.74 -3.42
N LEU A 154 -12.82 11.32 -3.00
CA LEU A 154 -13.75 12.17 -2.26
C LEU A 154 -13.13 12.65 -0.94
N PHE A 155 -12.66 11.71 -0.13
CA PHE A 155 -12.05 12.02 1.16
C PHE A 155 -10.80 12.90 1.00
N GLY A 156 -9.90 12.51 0.10
CA GLY A 156 -8.66 13.23 -0.18
C GLY A 156 -8.91 14.63 -0.73
N PHE A 157 -9.94 14.81 -1.57
CA PHE A 157 -10.30 16.12 -2.10
C PHE A 157 -10.64 17.08 -0.97
N PHE A 158 -11.54 16.70 -0.05
CA PHE A 158 -11.89 17.55 1.09
C PHE A 158 -10.72 17.75 2.06
N ALA A 159 -10.00 16.68 2.40
CA ALA A 159 -8.89 16.75 3.34
C ALA A 159 -7.74 17.67 2.85
N PHE A 160 -7.34 17.53 1.58
CA PHE A 160 -6.26 18.32 1.01
C PHE A 160 -6.70 19.73 0.62
N ARG A 161 -7.96 19.92 0.19
CA ARG A 161 -8.52 21.25 -0.08
C ARG A 161 -8.57 22.09 1.18
N SER A 162 -8.96 21.49 2.30
CA SER A 162 -8.96 22.12 3.64
C SER A 162 -7.55 22.23 4.25
N ARG A 163 -6.51 21.84 3.51
CA ARG A 163 -5.10 21.94 3.91
C ARG A 163 -4.81 21.27 5.27
N VAL A 164 -5.47 20.14 5.55
CA VAL A 164 -5.16 19.34 6.75
C VAL A 164 -3.74 18.79 6.61
N LYS A 165 -2.91 18.94 7.65
CA LYS A 165 -1.49 18.56 7.63
C LYS A 165 -1.11 17.63 8.78
N GLY A 166 -0.06 16.85 8.54
CA GLY A 166 0.61 16.05 9.56
C GLY A 166 -0.33 15.08 10.27
N VAL A 167 -0.18 15.03 11.60
CA VAL A 167 -0.88 14.07 12.48
C VAL A 167 -2.40 14.18 12.39
N TYR A 168 -2.94 15.39 12.17
CA TYR A 168 -4.39 15.58 12.03
C TYR A 168 -4.98 14.76 10.89
N LEU A 169 -4.27 14.66 9.75
CA LEU A 169 -4.74 13.84 8.65
C LEU A 169 -4.71 12.35 9.01
N SER A 170 -3.66 11.90 9.72
CA SER A 170 -3.58 10.53 10.22
C SER A 170 -4.77 10.19 11.13
N ILE A 171 -5.10 11.07 12.08
CA ILE A 171 -6.24 10.93 13.01
C ILE A 171 -7.56 10.86 12.24
N ILE A 172 -7.80 11.75 11.28
CA ILE A 172 -9.06 11.74 10.50
C ILE A 172 -9.14 10.45 9.65
N THR A 173 -8.05 10.00 9.04
CA THR A 173 -8.05 8.75 8.27
C THR A 173 -8.30 7.52 9.14
N GLN A 174 -7.77 7.51 10.37
CA GLN A 174 -8.08 6.49 11.38
C GLN A 174 -9.57 6.52 11.77
N ALA A 175 -10.13 7.70 12.00
CA ALA A 175 -11.55 7.85 12.36
C ALA A 175 -12.47 7.37 11.23
N MET A 176 -12.18 7.74 9.97
CA MET A 176 -12.92 7.24 8.79
C MET A 176 -12.89 5.71 8.72
N THR A 177 -11.71 5.14 8.94
CA THR A 177 -11.45 3.71 8.88
C THR A 177 -12.20 2.95 9.97
N TYR A 178 -12.17 3.48 11.20
CA TYR A 178 -12.95 2.95 12.31
C TYR A 178 -14.45 3.06 12.09
N ALA A 179 -14.94 4.19 11.57
CA ALA A 179 -16.36 4.39 11.27
C ALA A 179 -16.86 3.41 10.19
N ALA A 180 -16.07 3.20 9.12
CA ALA A 180 -16.39 2.23 8.09
C ALA A 180 -16.38 0.79 8.63
N MET A 181 -15.41 0.46 9.48
CA MET A 181 -15.37 -0.83 10.17
C MET A 181 -16.65 -1.08 10.99
N LEU A 182 -17.08 -0.11 11.81
CA LEU A 182 -18.32 -0.21 12.60
C LEU A 182 -19.57 -0.35 11.71
N LEU A 183 -19.60 0.33 10.56
CA LEU A 183 -20.68 0.17 9.59
C LEU A 183 -20.73 -1.28 9.07
N PHE A 184 -19.59 -1.84 8.66
CA PHE A 184 -19.50 -3.20 8.12
C PHE A 184 -19.77 -4.29 9.17
N PHE A 185 -19.58 -4.00 10.46
CA PHE A 185 -19.98 -4.90 11.54
C PHE A 185 -21.49 -5.08 11.68
N ARG A 186 -22.31 -4.17 11.15
CA ARG A 186 -23.78 -4.27 11.21
C ARG A 186 -24.28 -5.31 10.20
N ASN A 187 -24.97 -6.35 10.68
CA ASN A 187 -25.55 -7.42 9.85
C ASN A 187 -26.54 -6.89 8.80
N GLU A 188 -27.25 -5.81 9.11
CA GLU A 188 -28.25 -5.16 8.24
C GLU A 188 -27.66 -4.50 6.99
N THR A 189 -26.34 -4.35 6.90
CA THR A 189 -25.68 -3.67 5.77
C THR A 189 -25.42 -4.58 4.58
N GLY A 190 -25.63 -5.89 4.72
CA GLY A 190 -25.39 -6.85 3.65
C GLY A 190 -23.91 -7.13 3.39
N PHE A 191 -23.02 -6.89 4.35
CA PHE A 191 -21.57 -7.19 4.27
C PHE A 191 -21.12 -8.32 5.21
N GLY A 192 -22.04 -9.16 5.68
CA GLY A 192 -21.75 -10.33 6.52
C GLY A 192 -21.46 -10.02 8.00
N GLY A 193 -21.48 -8.74 8.39
CA GLY A 193 -21.32 -8.32 9.78
C GLY A 193 -20.02 -8.82 10.42
N ASN A 194 -20.10 -9.26 11.66
CA ASN A 194 -18.93 -9.76 12.41
C ASN A 194 -18.22 -10.96 11.75
N ASN A 195 -18.96 -11.81 11.04
CA ASN A 195 -18.41 -12.99 10.38
C ASN A 195 -17.73 -12.63 9.05
N GLY A 196 -18.21 -11.57 8.39
CA GLY A 196 -17.78 -11.20 7.05
C GLY A 196 -18.14 -12.26 6.02
N PHE A 197 -17.27 -12.43 5.01
CA PHE A 197 -17.45 -13.42 3.95
C PHE A 197 -16.44 -14.57 4.09
N THR A 198 -16.95 -15.80 4.07
CA THR A 198 -16.21 -17.06 4.24
C THR A 198 -16.71 -18.13 3.25
N ASP A 199 -16.22 -19.37 3.39
CA ASP A 199 -16.64 -20.53 2.59
C ASP A 199 -16.54 -20.34 1.07
N PHE A 200 -15.50 -19.65 0.60
CA PHE A 200 -15.26 -19.48 -0.83
C PHE A 200 -14.88 -20.81 -1.48
N LYS A 201 -15.71 -21.30 -2.42
CA LYS A 201 -15.50 -22.61 -3.07
C LYS A 201 -14.74 -22.50 -4.39
N ARG A 202 -15.06 -21.49 -5.21
CA ARG A 202 -14.52 -21.36 -6.56
C ARG A 202 -14.23 -19.92 -6.98
N ILE A 203 -13.29 -19.77 -7.90
CA ILE A 203 -12.96 -18.53 -8.58
C ILE A 203 -12.89 -18.82 -10.08
N LEU A 204 -13.66 -18.09 -10.89
CA LEU A 204 -13.74 -18.31 -12.35
C LEU A 204 -14.03 -19.77 -12.75
N GLY A 205 -14.82 -20.50 -11.93
CA GLY A 205 -15.15 -21.91 -12.14
C GLY A 205 -14.14 -22.92 -11.59
N TYR A 206 -12.96 -22.48 -11.13
CA TYR A 206 -11.93 -23.36 -10.57
C TYR A 206 -12.01 -23.45 -9.03
N PRO A 207 -11.84 -24.64 -8.42
CA PRO A 207 -11.84 -24.78 -6.96
C PRO A 207 -10.70 -23.98 -6.33
N ILE A 208 -10.99 -23.13 -5.34
CA ILE A 208 -9.98 -22.31 -4.63
C ILE A 208 -8.99 -23.17 -3.83
N ALA A 209 -9.43 -24.34 -3.37
CA ALA A 209 -8.59 -25.27 -2.64
C ALA A 209 -7.57 -26.00 -3.53
N ALA A 210 -7.77 -26.03 -4.86
CA ALA A 210 -6.85 -26.72 -5.76
C ALA A 210 -5.47 -26.07 -5.77
N VAL A 211 -4.42 -26.90 -5.75
CA VAL A 211 -3.01 -26.44 -5.76
C VAL A 211 -2.72 -25.61 -7.02
N SER A 212 -3.29 -25.98 -8.16
CA SER A 212 -3.19 -25.22 -9.41
C SER A 212 -3.75 -23.80 -9.26
N THR A 213 -4.94 -23.65 -8.71
CA THR A 213 -5.57 -22.34 -8.46
C THR A 213 -4.74 -21.49 -7.50
N ARG A 214 -4.25 -22.06 -6.40
CA ARG A 214 -3.37 -21.37 -5.43
C ARG A 214 -2.06 -20.92 -6.07
N THR A 215 -1.50 -21.75 -6.96
CA THR A 215 -0.30 -21.41 -7.73
C THR A 215 -0.57 -20.24 -8.69
N VAL A 216 -1.70 -20.25 -9.39
CA VAL A 216 -2.10 -19.13 -10.27
C VAL A 216 -2.32 -17.85 -9.47
N LEU A 217 -3.01 -17.91 -8.32
CA LEU A 217 -3.20 -16.76 -7.42
C LEU A 217 -1.87 -16.20 -6.91
N PHE A 218 -0.93 -17.09 -6.57
CA PHE A 218 0.42 -16.71 -6.16
C PHE A 218 1.15 -15.94 -7.26
N VAL A 219 1.19 -16.48 -8.47
CA VAL A 219 1.85 -15.85 -9.63
C VAL A 219 1.13 -14.54 -10.00
N ALA A 220 -0.20 -14.51 -9.99
CA ALA A 220 -0.97 -13.28 -10.23
C ALA A 220 -0.65 -12.19 -9.21
N THR A 221 -0.50 -12.56 -7.93
CA THR A 221 -0.10 -11.63 -6.87
C THR A 221 1.32 -11.11 -7.07
N PHE A 222 2.25 -11.97 -7.51
CA PHE A 222 3.60 -11.55 -7.87
C PHE A 222 3.59 -10.52 -9.00
N ILE A 223 2.86 -10.82 -10.08
CA ILE A 223 2.74 -9.94 -11.23
C ILE A 223 2.12 -8.60 -10.80
N ALA A 224 1.06 -8.62 -10.00
CA ALA A 224 0.45 -7.41 -9.47
C ALA A 224 1.44 -6.58 -8.63
N LEU A 225 2.24 -7.21 -7.77
CA LEU A 225 3.28 -6.55 -6.98
C LEU A 225 4.36 -5.92 -7.86
N VAL A 226 4.83 -6.63 -8.90
CA VAL A 226 5.81 -6.11 -9.85
C VAL A 226 5.25 -4.95 -10.66
N LEU A 227 4.03 -5.07 -11.19
CA LEU A 227 3.37 -4.00 -11.95
C LEU A 227 3.16 -2.77 -11.08
N ALA A 228 2.71 -2.93 -9.84
CA ALA A 228 2.57 -1.85 -8.89
C ALA A 228 3.92 -1.21 -8.56
N PHE A 229 4.98 -2.00 -8.37
CA PHE A 229 6.33 -1.49 -8.14
C PHE A 229 6.81 -0.64 -9.33
N ILE A 230 6.65 -1.14 -10.57
CA ILE A 230 7.01 -0.41 -11.78
C ILE A 230 6.19 0.88 -11.91
N ALA A 231 4.88 0.83 -11.64
CA ALA A 231 4.00 2.00 -11.70
C ALA A 231 4.39 3.06 -10.65
N CYS A 232 4.57 2.65 -9.39
CA CYS A 232 5.08 3.53 -8.33
C CYS A 232 6.44 4.12 -8.68
N ARG A 233 7.35 3.30 -9.23
CA ARG A 233 8.67 3.75 -9.66
C ARG A 233 8.58 4.79 -10.76
N ALA A 234 7.73 4.55 -11.77
CA ALA A 234 7.49 5.48 -12.87
C ALA A 234 6.93 6.82 -12.39
N ILE A 235 5.97 6.80 -11.47
CA ILE A 235 5.40 8.01 -10.85
C ILE A 235 6.50 8.79 -10.12
N VAL A 236 7.26 8.12 -9.23
CA VAL A 236 8.29 8.75 -8.40
C VAL A 236 9.44 9.34 -9.23
N THR A 237 9.90 8.66 -10.28
CA THR A 237 11.02 9.14 -11.12
C THR A 237 10.60 10.20 -12.14
N SER A 238 9.30 10.46 -12.29
CA SER A 238 8.78 11.45 -13.25
C SER A 238 8.94 12.90 -12.77
N LYS A 239 8.63 13.87 -13.64
CA LYS A 239 8.47 15.29 -13.25
C LYS A 239 7.45 15.45 -12.13
N PHE A 240 6.34 14.70 -12.21
CA PHE A 240 5.30 14.70 -11.20
C PHE A 240 5.83 14.24 -9.83
N GLY A 241 6.57 13.13 -9.78
CA GLY A 241 7.15 12.61 -8.53
C GLY A 241 8.16 13.56 -7.87
N ARG A 242 8.93 14.31 -8.67
CA ARG A 242 9.81 15.38 -8.16
C ARG A 242 9.03 16.50 -7.48
N VAL A 243 7.91 16.92 -8.08
CA VAL A 243 7.03 17.94 -7.46
C VAL A 243 6.38 17.39 -6.19
N VAL A 244 5.91 16.14 -6.18
CA VAL A 244 5.39 15.47 -4.97
C VAL A 244 6.42 15.47 -3.84
N THR A 245 7.67 15.12 -4.15
CA THR A 245 8.76 15.12 -3.16
C THR A 245 9.06 16.54 -2.67
N ALA A 246 9.04 17.53 -3.55
CA ALA A 246 9.21 18.93 -3.15
C ALA A 246 8.04 19.43 -2.29
N ILE A 247 6.80 18.98 -2.56
CA ILE A 247 5.62 19.28 -1.74
C ILE A 247 5.80 18.71 -0.33
N ARG A 248 6.31 17.48 -0.21
CA ARG A 248 6.63 16.86 1.08
C ARG A 248 7.64 17.70 1.87
N ASP A 249 8.71 18.13 1.22
CA ASP A 249 9.83 18.78 1.89
C ASP A 249 9.49 20.24 2.28
N ALA A 250 8.83 20.99 1.39
CA ALA A 250 8.45 22.38 1.64
C ALA A 250 7.23 22.84 0.82
N GLU A 251 6.04 22.36 1.18
CA GLU A 251 4.77 22.70 0.49
C GLU A 251 4.58 24.21 0.25
N ALA A 252 4.91 25.07 1.23
CA ALA A 252 4.79 26.51 1.10
C ALA A 252 5.66 27.07 -0.04
N ARG A 253 6.91 26.61 -0.17
CA ARG A 253 7.84 27.05 -1.23
C ARG A 253 7.38 26.59 -2.61
N VAL A 254 6.81 25.38 -2.69
CA VAL A 254 6.24 24.86 -3.94
C VAL A 254 5.03 25.69 -4.37
N MET A 255 4.18 26.10 -3.44
CA MET A 255 3.07 27.03 -3.72
C MET A 255 3.55 28.39 -4.19
N PHE A 256 4.57 28.98 -3.56
CA PHE A 256 5.18 30.23 -4.03
C PHE A 256 5.79 30.12 -5.43
N SER A 257 6.20 28.91 -5.83
CA SER A 257 6.68 28.61 -7.17
C SER A 257 5.56 28.39 -8.20
N GLY A 258 4.29 28.58 -7.82
CA GLY A 258 3.12 28.51 -8.72
C GLY A 258 2.48 27.13 -8.86
N TYR A 259 2.93 26.10 -8.12
CA TYR A 259 2.33 24.77 -8.17
C TYR A 259 1.19 24.63 -7.15
N SER A 260 0.11 23.94 -7.52
CA SER A 260 -1.02 23.64 -6.63
C SER A 260 -0.88 22.24 -5.99
N PRO A 261 -0.61 22.10 -4.67
CA PRO A 261 -0.36 20.79 -4.05
C PRO A 261 -1.53 19.82 -4.10
N LEU A 262 -2.76 20.35 -4.17
CA LEU A 262 -4.00 19.57 -4.12
C LEU A 262 -4.01 18.43 -5.15
N GLY A 263 -3.79 18.74 -6.44
CA GLY A 263 -3.86 17.73 -7.50
C GLY A 263 -2.80 16.63 -7.36
N TYR A 264 -1.58 17.02 -6.97
CA TYR A 264 -0.48 16.08 -6.76
C TYR A 264 -0.75 15.13 -5.59
N LYS A 265 -1.16 15.68 -4.43
CA LYS A 265 -1.52 14.89 -3.25
C LYS A 265 -2.69 13.97 -3.52
N LEU A 266 -3.74 14.49 -4.18
CA LEU A 266 -4.96 13.76 -4.48
C LEU A 266 -4.70 12.57 -5.41
N PHE A 267 -3.94 12.76 -6.49
CA PHE A 267 -3.59 11.67 -7.38
C PHE A 267 -2.81 10.55 -6.67
N VAL A 268 -1.75 10.90 -5.92
CA VAL A 268 -0.92 9.92 -5.21
C VAL A 268 -1.73 9.16 -4.15
N TRP A 269 -2.59 9.88 -3.42
CA TRP A 269 -3.50 9.32 -2.44
C TRP A 269 -4.51 8.34 -3.05
N THR A 270 -5.20 8.74 -4.11
CA THR A 270 -6.19 7.90 -4.79
C THR A 270 -5.53 6.68 -5.44
N PHE A 271 -4.39 6.85 -6.11
CA PHE A 271 -3.65 5.75 -6.73
C PHE A 271 -3.18 4.73 -5.68
N SER A 272 -2.69 5.22 -4.54
CA SER A 272 -2.32 4.37 -3.40
C SER A 272 -3.51 3.58 -2.85
N ALA A 273 -4.68 4.21 -2.68
CA ALA A 273 -5.88 3.53 -2.25
C ALA A 273 -6.31 2.41 -3.22
N VAL A 274 -6.22 2.65 -4.53
CA VAL A 274 -6.47 1.63 -5.56
C VAL A 274 -5.51 0.45 -5.43
N LEU A 275 -4.21 0.71 -5.24
CA LEU A 275 -3.23 -0.36 -5.03
C LEU A 275 -3.53 -1.19 -3.77
N CYS A 276 -3.95 -0.55 -2.67
CA CYS A 276 -4.42 -1.25 -1.48
C CYS A 276 -5.67 -2.09 -1.79
N GLY A 277 -6.64 -1.56 -2.52
CA GLY A 277 -7.82 -2.32 -2.95
C GLY A 277 -7.46 -3.57 -3.75
N ILE A 278 -6.55 -3.45 -4.71
CA ILE A 278 -6.04 -4.59 -5.49
C ILE A 278 -5.36 -5.61 -4.56
N ALA A 279 -4.56 -5.16 -3.59
CA ALA A 279 -3.93 -6.05 -2.61
C ALA A 279 -4.96 -6.85 -1.79
N GLY A 280 -6.02 -6.19 -1.32
CA GLY A 280 -7.10 -6.86 -0.60
C GLY A 280 -7.87 -7.83 -1.48
N ALA A 281 -8.18 -7.45 -2.72
CA ALA A 281 -8.87 -8.33 -3.67
C ALA A 281 -8.09 -9.63 -3.94
N LEU A 282 -6.75 -9.55 -4.03
CA LEU A 282 -5.88 -10.72 -4.19
C LEU A 282 -5.73 -11.52 -2.89
N TYR A 283 -5.82 -10.87 -1.73
CA TYR A 283 -5.70 -11.49 -0.41
C TYR A 283 -6.85 -12.46 -0.10
N VAL A 284 -8.09 -12.04 -0.35
CA VAL A 284 -9.31 -12.78 0.02
C VAL A 284 -9.37 -14.22 -0.50
N PRO A 285 -9.15 -14.51 -1.81
CA PRO A 285 -9.17 -15.89 -2.29
C PRO A 285 -8.02 -16.76 -1.75
N GLN A 286 -6.96 -16.16 -1.22
CA GLN A 286 -5.81 -16.89 -0.66
C GLN A 286 -5.98 -17.19 0.83
N VAL A 287 -6.58 -16.27 1.58
CA VAL A 287 -6.83 -16.42 3.02
C VAL A 287 -8.14 -17.12 3.32
N GLY A 288 -9.13 -17.01 2.43
CA GLY A 288 -10.41 -17.71 2.56
C GLY A 288 -11.46 -16.96 3.38
N ILE A 289 -11.14 -15.75 3.87
CA ILE A 289 -12.05 -14.90 4.64
C ILE A 289 -11.76 -13.42 4.43
N ILE A 290 -12.80 -12.58 4.52
CA ILE A 290 -12.71 -11.13 4.72
C ILE A 290 -13.75 -10.72 5.76
N ASN A 291 -13.34 -9.99 6.79
CA ASN A 291 -14.24 -9.48 7.83
C ASN A 291 -13.92 -8.01 8.15
N PRO A 292 -14.78 -7.30 8.92
CA PRO A 292 -14.59 -5.87 9.15
C PRO A 292 -13.30 -5.55 9.93
N SER A 293 -12.78 -6.49 10.73
CA SER A 293 -11.53 -6.31 11.47
C SER A 293 -10.32 -6.08 10.57
N GLU A 294 -10.38 -6.50 9.29
CA GLU A 294 -9.37 -6.20 8.29
C GLU A 294 -9.27 -4.69 8.00
N MET A 295 -10.37 -3.94 8.21
CA MET A 295 -10.43 -2.47 8.16
C MET A 295 -9.85 -1.82 9.42
N SER A 296 -9.41 -2.54 10.44
CA SER A 296 -9.05 -1.91 11.71
C SER A 296 -7.91 -0.88 11.55
N PRO A 297 -7.93 0.22 12.33
CA PRO A 297 -6.78 1.13 12.39
C PRO A 297 -5.47 0.43 12.79
N GLY A 298 -5.57 -0.64 13.59
CA GLY A 298 -4.42 -1.48 13.96
C GLY A 298 -3.70 -2.05 12.73
N ASN A 299 -4.43 -2.57 11.75
CA ASN A 299 -3.83 -3.08 10.51
C ASN A 299 -3.12 -1.98 9.71
N SER A 300 -3.68 -0.77 9.67
CA SER A 300 -3.00 0.37 9.04
C SER A 300 -1.72 0.76 9.79
N ILE A 301 -1.68 0.64 11.12
CA ILE A 301 -0.47 0.83 11.91
C ILE A 301 0.55 -0.25 11.56
N GLU A 302 0.16 -1.54 11.47
CA GLU A 302 1.07 -2.60 11.03
C GLU A 302 1.70 -2.29 9.65
N MET A 303 0.89 -1.82 8.69
CA MET A 303 1.38 -1.38 7.38
C MET A 303 2.43 -0.27 7.50
N ALA A 304 2.21 0.71 8.38
CA ALA A 304 3.19 1.75 8.65
C ALA A 304 4.47 1.18 9.29
N VAL A 305 4.36 0.18 10.16
CA VAL A 305 5.54 -0.52 10.69
C VAL A 305 6.32 -1.20 9.58
N TRP A 306 5.67 -1.90 8.64
CA TRP A 306 6.34 -2.56 7.52
C TRP A 306 7.13 -1.56 6.67
N VAL A 307 6.53 -0.40 6.37
CA VAL A 307 7.18 0.69 5.62
C VAL A 307 8.36 1.28 6.39
N ALA A 308 8.19 1.55 7.69
CA ALA A 308 9.23 2.12 8.53
C ALA A 308 10.43 1.17 8.68
N VAL A 309 10.17 -0.10 8.97
CA VAL A 309 11.19 -1.14 9.11
C VAL A 309 11.96 -1.36 7.81
N GLY A 310 11.22 -1.44 6.70
CA GLY A 310 11.80 -1.62 5.38
C GLY A 310 12.66 -0.46 4.89
N GLY A 311 12.28 0.77 5.27
CA GLY A 311 12.92 2.01 4.86
C GLY A 311 11.99 2.84 3.98
N ARG A 312 11.34 3.82 4.59
CA ARG A 312 10.40 4.73 3.93
C ARG A 312 11.05 5.50 2.77
N GLY A 313 10.30 5.71 1.69
CA GLY A 313 10.75 6.44 0.51
C GLY A 313 11.72 5.67 -0.39
N THR A 314 11.69 4.34 -0.35
CA THR A 314 12.60 3.49 -1.15
C THR A 314 11.89 2.51 -2.10
N LEU A 315 10.56 2.36 -2.02
CA LEU A 315 9.72 1.39 -2.74
C LEU A 315 10.07 -0.10 -2.49
N VAL A 316 11.34 -0.48 -2.61
CA VAL A 316 11.82 -1.84 -2.30
C VAL A 316 11.83 -2.11 -0.80
N GLY A 317 12.15 -1.10 0.01
CA GLY A 317 12.16 -1.21 1.47
C GLY A 317 10.85 -1.74 2.04
N PRO A 318 9.69 -1.12 1.78
CA PRO A 318 8.38 -1.59 2.25
C PRO A 318 8.07 -3.04 1.89
N ILE A 319 8.47 -3.49 0.70
CA ILE A 319 8.31 -4.89 0.28
C ILE A 319 9.13 -5.79 1.22
N VAL A 320 10.42 -5.49 1.40
CA VAL A 320 11.30 -6.21 2.32
C VAL A 320 10.76 -6.16 3.76
N GLY A 321 10.31 -5.00 4.22
CA GLY A 321 9.74 -4.82 5.56
C GLY A 321 8.47 -5.64 5.78
N ALA A 322 7.58 -5.72 4.80
CA ALA A 322 6.40 -6.58 4.87
C ALA A 322 6.77 -8.06 4.99
N PHE A 323 7.77 -8.53 4.22
CA PHE A 323 8.27 -9.90 4.32
C PHE A 323 8.94 -10.19 5.67
N LEU A 324 9.81 -9.29 6.14
CA LEU A 324 10.52 -9.47 7.41
C LEU A 324 9.57 -9.47 8.60
N VAL A 325 8.70 -8.46 8.70
CA VAL A 325 7.80 -8.31 9.84
C VAL A 325 6.73 -9.39 9.85
N ASN A 326 6.13 -9.75 8.70
CA ASN A 326 5.12 -10.82 8.67
C ASN A 326 5.73 -12.23 8.78
N GLY A 327 6.96 -12.43 8.31
CA GLY A 327 7.72 -13.65 8.57
C GLY A 327 7.98 -13.81 10.08
N ALA A 328 8.46 -12.75 10.72
CA ALA A 328 8.64 -12.69 12.17
C ALA A 328 7.32 -12.88 12.92
N LYS A 329 6.23 -12.23 12.46
CA LYS A 329 4.87 -12.40 13.00
C LYS A 329 4.50 -13.87 13.02
N THR A 330 4.62 -14.55 11.89
CA THR A 330 4.24 -15.98 11.74
C THR A 330 4.97 -16.87 12.75
N VAL A 331 6.27 -16.66 12.96
CA VAL A 331 7.08 -17.45 13.91
C VAL A 331 6.77 -17.06 15.36
N LEU A 332 6.76 -15.77 15.67
CA LEU A 332 6.59 -15.27 17.03
C LEU A 332 5.18 -15.49 17.56
N THR A 333 4.14 -15.37 16.72
CA THR A 333 2.77 -15.71 17.12
C THR A 333 2.57 -17.21 17.30
N ALA A 334 3.48 -18.06 16.80
CA ALA A 334 3.45 -19.49 17.09
C ALA A 334 4.08 -19.82 18.45
N TRP A 335 5.07 -19.04 18.90
CA TRP A 335 5.83 -19.33 20.14
C TRP A 335 5.32 -18.53 21.34
N VAL A 336 5.03 -17.25 21.14
CA VAL A 336 4.69 -16.27 22.18
C VAL A 336 3.62 -15.28 21.68
N PRO A 337 2.36 -15.73 21.49
CA PRO A 337 1.29 -14.91 20.89
C PRO A 337 1.03 -13.60 21.64
N GLU A 338 1.04 -13.63 22.97
CA GLU A 338 0.68 -12.51 23.85
C GLU A 338 1.66 -11.32 23.72
N TYR A 339 2.92 -11.61 23.37
CA TYR A 339 3.97 -10.59 23.32
C TYR A 339 4.14 -9.95 21.94
N TRP A 340 3.47 -10.44 20.89
CA TRP A 340 3.66 -9.95 19.52
C TRP A 340 3.46 -8.44 19.39
N LEU A 341 2.41 -7.88 19.99
CA LEU A 341 2.13 -6.44 19.91
C LEU A 341 3.22 -5.60 20.60
N PHE A 342 3.77 -6.08 21.71
CA PHE A 342 4.89 -5.42 22.39
C PHE A 342 6.16 -5.48 21.52
N VAL A 343 6.44 -6.63 20.91
CA VAL A 343 7.56 -6.80 19.97
C VAL A 343 7.39 -5.88 18.76
N LEU A 344 6.21 -5.83 18.18
CA LEU A 344 5.91 -4.98 17.02
C LEU A 344 6.12 -3.49 17.35
N GLY A 345 5.59 -3.04 18.49
CA GLY A 345 5.77 -1.67 18.97
C GLY A 345 7.24 -1.34 19.25
N ALA A 346 7.97 -2.25 19.91
CA ALA A 346 9.40 -2.09 20.17
C ALA A 346 10.20 -2.02 18.87
N VAL A 347 9.95 -2.93 17.91
CA VAL A 347 10.60 -2.91 16.60
C VAL A 347 10.34 -1.59 15.88
N PHE A 348 9.10 -1.09 15.90
CA PHE A 348 8.78 0.20 15.29
C PHE A 348 9.56 1.36 15.92
N VAL A 349 9.59 1.46 17.25
CA VAL A 349 10.31 2.52 17.97
C VAL A 349 11.82 2.40 17.74
N LEU A 350 12.39 1.21 17.91
CA LEU A 350 13.83 0.99 17.75
C LEU A 350 14.29 1.26 16.31
N VAL A 351 13.55 0.79 15.30
CA VAL A 351 13.92 1.04 13.91
C VAL A 351 13.76 2.52 13.56
N THR A 352 12.70 3.18 14.00
CA THR A 352 12.53 4.62 13.72
C THR A 352 13.56 5.51 14.41
N LEU A 353 14.03 5.14 15.61
CA LEU A 353 15.05 5.88 16.36
C LEU A 353 16.48 5.60 15.86
N PHE A 354 16.85 4.32 15.71
CA PHE A 354 18.24 3.92 15.45
C PHE A 354 18.54 3.63 13.97
N LEU A 355 17.51 3.39 13.15
CA LEU A 355 17.62 3.00 11.74
C LEU A 355 16.70 3.88 10.88
N PRO A 356 16.93 5.21 10.80
CA PRO A 356 16.02 6.15 10.12
C PRO A 356 15.83 5.90 8.61
N ASN A 357 16.73 5.12 8.01
CA ASN A 357 16.66 4.66 6.62
C ASN A 357 16.15 3.21 6.46
N GLY A 358 15.67 2.61 7.54
CA GLY A 358 15.25 1.21 7.63
C GLY A 358 16.38 0.21 7.36
N VAL A 359 16.01 -1.07 7.23
CA VAL A 359 16.94 -2.17 6.97
C VAL A 359 17.70 -1.96 5.65
N LEU A 360 17.06 -1.39 4.62
CA LEU A 360 17.72 -1.12 3.34
C LEU A 360 18.84 -0.08 3.46
N GLY A 361 18.76 0.82 4.45
CA GLY A 361 19.81 1.80 4.76
C GLY A 361 21.14 1.16 5.16
N LEU A 362 21.09 0.03 5.89
CA LEU A 362 22.29 -0.73 6.28
C LEU A 362 23.02 -1.34 5.08
N LEU A 363 22.25 -1.82 4.11
CA LEU A 363 22.78 -2.42 2.87
C LEU A 363 23.43 -1.37 1.96
N ARG A 364 22.87 -0.15 1.92
CA ARG A 364 23.44 0.96 1.13
C ARG A 364 24.60 1.67 1.82
N GLY A 365 24.63 1.73 3.15
CA GLY A 365 25.70 2.38 3.93
C GLY A 365 27.09 1.75 3.73
N ARG A 366 27.17 0.51 3.24
CA ARG A 366 28.43 -0.17 2.85
C ARG A 366 28.89 0.13 1.42
N SER A 367 28.04 0.72 0.56
CA SER A 367 28.38 1.12 -0.81
C SER A 367 28.52 2.64 -0.86
N GLY A 368 29.73 3.12 -0.62
CA GLY A 368 30.02 4.51 -0.26
C GLY A 368 29.67 5.56 -1.33
N ARG A 369 29.05 6.64 -0.87
CA ARG A 369 29.59 8.00 -0.98
C ARG A 369 28.96 8.82 0.13
N ARG A 370 29.71 9.07 1.21
CA ARG A 370 29.37 10.09 2.22
C ARG A 370 29.25 11.43 1.48
N VAL A 371 28.06 11.80 1.05
CA VAL A 371 27.73 13.21 0.86
C VAL A 371 27.72 13.75 2.28
N ARG A 372 28.76 14.52 2.65
CA ARG A 372 28.77 15.32 3.87
C ARG A 372 27.42 16.06 3.92
N PRO A 373 26.69 16.04 5.05
CA PRO A 373 25.62 17.00 5.24
C PRO A 373 26.24 18.37 4.99
N ALA A 374 25.69 19.15 4.07
CA ALA A 374 25.96 20.57 4.05
C ALA A 374 25.65 21.05 5.47
N ALA A 375 26.68 21.55 6.14
CA ALA A 375 26.59 22.00 7.51
C ALA A 375 25.39 22.93 7.65
N ASP A 376 24.67 22.76 8.76
CA ASP A 376 23.55 23.58 9.19
C ASP A 376 23.77 25.06 8.86
N GLY A 377 22.89 25.63 8.05
CA GLY A 377 22.74 27.09 7.90
C GLY A 377 22.12 27.74 9.13
N ARG A 378 22.47 27.26 10.33
CA ARG A 378 22.09 27.83 11.63
C ARG A 378 23.35 28.13 12.43
N ALA A 379 24.10 29.13 11.95
CA ALA A 379 24.97 29.97 12.76
C ALA A 379 25.35 31.17 11.91
N ASP A 380 24.47 32.17 11.87
CA ASP A 380 24.77 33.54 12.31
C ASP A 380 23.65 34.48 11.85
N ALA A 381 22.59 34.57 12.66
CA ALA A 381 21.57 35.62 12.55
C ALA A 381 21.72 36.58 13.74
N GLY A 382 22.97 36.96 14.01
CA GLY A 382 23.35 37.76 15.15
C GLY A 382 24.45 38.78 14.84
N ALA A 383 24.35 39.55 13.74
CA ALA A 383 24.95 40.88 13.64
C ALA A 383 24.59 41.54 12.30
N GLY A 384 24.04 42.76 12.37
CA GLY A 384 23.98 43.69 11.24
C GLY A 384 22.57 43.96 10.71
N GLU A 385 21.76 44.69 11.46
CA GLU A 385 20.73 45.53 10.84
C GLU A 385 21.41 46.56 9.91
N PRO A 386 20.96 46.74 8.67
CA PRO A 386 21.34 47.93 7.92
C PRO A 386 20.62 49.13 8.53
N VAL A 387 21.36 49.95 9.26
CA VAL A 387 20.90 51.29 9.66
C VAL A 387 20.64 52.08 8.39
N VAL A 388 19.37 52.28 8.06
CA VAL A 388 18.94 53.25 7.04
C VAL A 388 19.01 54.62 7.69
N THR A 389 20.11 55.34 7.49
CA THR A 389 20.19 56.77 7.79
C THR A 389 19.34 57.55 6.79
N PRO A 390 18.39 58.39 7.23
CA PRO A 390 17.68 59.29 6.31
C PRO A 390 18.66 60.36 5.76
N PRO A 391 18.47 60.86 4.52
CA PRO A 391 19.31 61.91 3.98
C PRO A 391 19.13 63.19 4.80
N ALA A 392 20.26 63.79 5.20
CA ALA A 392 20.29 65.10 5.81
C ALA A 392 19.72 66.14 4.85
N GLY A 393 18.68 66.84 5.28
CA GLY A 393 18.16 67.99 4.54
C GLY A 393 19.18 69.12 4.56
N ASP A 394 19.57 69.58 3.37
CA ASP A 394 20.26 70.86 3.21
C ASP A 394 19.33 71.99 3.66
N ARG A 395 19.74 72.66 4.73
CA ARG A 395 19.35 74.04 5.02
C ARG A 395 20.55 74.93 4.74
N ALA A 396 20.52 75.59 3.58
CA ALA A 396 21.05 76.94 3.36
C ALA A 396 20.38 77.52 2.12
#